data_AF-X6MUV4-F1
#
_entry.id   AF-X6MUV4-F1
#
_cell.length_a   1.000
_cell.length_b   1.000
_cell.length_c   1.000
_cell.angle_alpha   90.00
_cell.angle_beta   90.00
_cell.angle_gamma   90.00
#
_symmetry.space_group_name_H-M   'P 1'
#
loop_
_entity.id
_entity.type
_entity.pdbx_description
1 polymer ?
#
loop_
_entity_poly.entity_id
_entity_poly.type
_entity_poly.pdbx_seq_one_letter_code
_entity_poly.pdbx_strand_id
1 'polypeptide(L)'
;IYDCFQYLPGDVQVALFSATMPLDILQLTERFLRNPVRILVKKKELTLDGIKQYFVAVEKEDYKFATLCDLYETMTISQAIIYCNTRRKVD
;
A
#
# COMPACT_ATOMS: atom_id res chain seq x y z
N ILE A 1 -16.89 -7.01 6.94
CA ILE A 1 -16.82 -5.91 7.93
C ILE A 1 -18.21 -5.54 8.41
N TYR A 2 -19.16 -5.19 7.54
CA TYR A 2 -20.57 -4.95 7.93
C TYR A 2 -21.13 -6.09 8.78
N ASP A 3 -20.95 -7.33 8.35
CA ASP A 3 -21.42 -8.51 9.10
C ASP A 3 -20.78 -8.61 10.49
N CYS A 4 -19.48 -8.35 10.60
CA CYS A 4 -18.79 -8.34 11.90
C CYS A 4 -19.35 -7.26 12.83
N PHE A 5 -19.65 -6.07 12.30
CA PHE A 5 -20.18 -4.94 13.06
C PHE A 5 -21.59 -5.18 13.60
N GLN A 6 -22.40 -6.03 12.96
CA GLN A 6 -23.74 -6.39 13.45
C GLN A 6 -23.71 -7.18 14.76
N TYR A 7 -22.60 -7.86 15.05
CA TYR A 7 -22.40 -8.61 16.30
C TYR A 7 -21.71 -7.77 17.38
N LEU A 8 -21.31 -6.52 17.09
CA LEU A 8 -20.67 -5.65 18.06
C LEU A 8 -21.69 -4.80 18.82
N PRO A 9 -21.42 -4.46 20.10
CA PRO A 9 -22.23 -3.53 20.86
C PRO A 9 -22.43 -2.19 20.16
N GLY A 10 -23.62 -1.61 20.30
CA GLY A 10 -24.01 -0.35 19.66
C GLY A 10 -23.25 0.88 20.15
N ASP A 11 -22.39 0.75 21.15
CA ASP A 11 -21.56 1.80 21.75
C ASP A 11 -20.06 1.55 21.56
N VAL A 12 -19.67 0.53 20.78
CA VAL A 12 -18.27 0.19 20.54
C VAL A 12 -17.48 1.38 19.97
N GLN A 13 -16.29 1.61 20.51
CA GLN A 13 -15.33 2.57 19.95
C GLN A 13 -14.63 1.93 18.75
N VAL A 14 -14.57 2.67 17.64
CA VAL A 14 -13.94 2.21 16.40
C VAL A 14 -12.78 3.14 16.06
N ALA A 15 -11.62 2.55 15.78
CA ALA A 15 -10.46 3.25 15.29
C ALA A 15 -10.08 2.71 13.90
N LEU A 16 -9.80 3.61 12.95
CA LEU A 16 -9.38 3.26 11.60
C LEU A 16 -7.98 3.84 11.35
N PHE A 17 -7.07 2.97 10.92
CA PHE A 17 -5.70 3.33 10.59
C PHE A 17 -5.45 2.98 9.13
N SER A 18 -5.05 3.97 8.33
CA SER A 18 -4.69 3.76 6.94
C SER A 18 -3.64 4.76 6.50
N ALA A 19 -2.66 4.29 5.72
CA ALA A 19 -1.69 5.15 5.05
C ALA A 19 -2.32 5.93 3.88
N THR A 20 -3.43 5.43 3.31
CA THR A 20 -4.13 6.07 2.20
C THR A 20 -5.61 6.25 2.51
N MET A 21 -6.17 7.39 2.11
CA MET A 21 -7.58 7.72 2.31
C MET A 21 -8.25 8.06 0.97
N PRO A 22 -8.51 7.06 0.10
CA PRO A 22 -9.35 7.27 -1.07
C PRO A 22 -10.80 7.54 -0.65
N LEU A 23 -11.61 8.08 -1.56
CA LEU A 23 -13.00 8.49 -1.28
C LEU A 23 -13.84 7.34 -0.72
N ASP A 24 -13.65 6.12 -1.21
CA ASP A 24 -14.40 4.94 -0.76
C ASP A 24 -14.17 4.64 0.73
N ILE A 25 -12.94 4.82 1.21
CA ILE A 25 -12.59 4.63 2.63
C ILE A 25 -13.17 5.76 3.48
N LEU A 26 -13.17 7.00 2.97
CA LEU A 26 -13.80 8.13 3.66
C LEU A 26 -15.31 7.90 3.84
N GLN A 27 -16.02 7.45 2.80
CA GLN A 27 -17.44 7.10 2.89
C GLN A 27 -17.69 5.95 3.88
N LEU A 28 -16.79 4.98 3.94
CA LEU A 28 -16.87 3.90 4.91
C LEU A 28 -16.75 4.45 6.34
N THR A 29 -15.86 5.42 6.58
CA THR A 29 -15.69 6.02 7.91
C THR A 29 -16.97 6.72 8.41
N GLU A 30 -17.76 7.32 7.51
CA GLU A 30 -19.02 7.99 7.85
C GLU A 30 -20.12 7.02 8.28
N ARG A 31 -20.05 5.76 7.84
CA ARG A 31 -21.04 4.73 8.18
C ARG A 31 -20.72 4.00 9.49
N PHE A 32 -19.44 3.86 9.83
CA PHE A 32 -18.99 3.06 10.97
C PHE A 32 -18.47 3.86 12.15
N LEU A 33 -18.01 5.09 11.94
CA LEU A 33 -17.48 5.93 13.02
C LEU A 33 -18.53 6.93 13.48
N ARG A 34 -18.64 7.12 14.80
CA ARG A 34 -19.52 8.13 15.41
C ARG A 34 -18.68 9.33 15.81
N ASN A 35 -18.88 10.46 15.14
CA ASN A 35 -18.14 11.72 15.36
C ASN A 35 -16.61 11.52 15.56
N PRO A 36 -15.90 10.94 14.58
CA PRO A 36 -14.49 10.59 14.76
C PRO A 36 -13.58 11.82 14.77
N VAL A 37 -12.55 11.77 15.60
CA VAL A 37 -11.39 12.66 15.47
C VAL A 37 -10.60 12.24 14.23
N ARG A 38 -10.38 13.18 13.31
CA ARG A 38 -9.65 12.94 12.05
C ARG A 38 -8.23 13.49 12.13
N ILE A 39 -7.24 12.59 12.14
CA ILE A 39 -5.81 12.95 12.05
C ILE A 39 -5.37 12.65 10.62
N LEU A 40 -5.39 13.65 9.76
CA LEU A 40 -5.06 13.52 8.34
C LEU A 40 -3.73 14.23 8.04
N VAL A 41 -2.85 13.52 7.34
CA VAL A 41 -1.65 14.13 6.76
C VAL A 41 -2.08 14.77 5.43
N LYS A 42 -1.77 16.07 5.24
CA LYS A 42 -2.01 16.74 3.95
C LYS A 42 -1.32 15.94 2.85
N LYS A 43 -2.04 15.66 1.75
CA LYS A 43 -1.46 15.23 0.47
C LYS A 43 -0.51 16.33 -0.02
N LYS A 44 0.72 16.42 0.51
CA LYS A 44 1.84 16.61 -0.41
C LYS A 44 1.81 15.36 -1.28
N GLU A 45 1.96 15.53 -2.59
CA GLU A 45 2.07 14.42 -3.52
C GLU A 45 2.91 13.33 -2.86
N LEU A 46 2.41 12.10 -2.87
CA LEU A 46 2.98 10.96 -2.14
C LEU A 46 4.31 10.53 -2.78
N THR A 47 5.04 11.45 -3.42
CA THR A 47 6.48 11.40 -3.53
C THR A 47 6.99 11.56 -2.11
N LEU A 48 7.20 10.44 -1.43
CA LEU A 48 8.03 10.41 -0.24
C LEU A 48 9.33 11.11 -0.64
N ASP A 49 9.56 12.35 -0.19
CA ASP A 49 10.68 13.19 -0.65
C ASP A 49 12.05 12.49 -0.42
N GLY A 50 12.08 11.46 0.43
CA GLY A 50 13.23 10.60 0.66
C GLY A 50 13.33 9.33 -0.21
N ILE A 51 12.32 9.01 -1.02
CA ILE A 51 12.32 7.86 -1.93
C ILE A 51 12.56 8.32 -3.36
N LYS A 52 13.73 7.93 -3.87
CA LYS A 52 14.06 8.09 -5.29
C LYS A 52 13.33 7.01 -6.08
N GLN A 53 12.48 7.43 -7.01
CA GLN A 53 11.67 6.55 -7.83
C GLN A 53 12.25 6.47 -9.25
N TYR A 54 12.43 5.25 -9.75
CA TYR A 54 12.95 4.96 -11.08
C TYR A 54 12.10 3.88 -11.75
N PHE A 55 12.15 3.82 -13.07
CA PHE A 55 11.58 2.71 -13.84
C PHE A 55 12.59 2.22 -14.86
N VAL A 56 12.54 0.93 -15.17
CA VAL A 56 13.31 0.32 -16.26
C VAL A 56 12.31 -0.24 -17.25
N ALA A 57 12.32 0.29 -18.48
CA ALA A 57 11.48 -0.22 -19.55
C ALA A 57 12.08 -1.54 -20.07
N VAL A 58 11.36 -2.63 -19.83
CA VAL A 58 11.69 -3.97 -20.36
C VAL A 58 10.68 -4.33 -21.46
N GLU A 59 11.18 -4.73 -22.63
CA GLU A 59 10.32 -5.03 -23.78
C GLU A 59 9.53 -6.33 -23.60
N LYS A 60 10.11 -7.30 -22.89
CA LYS A 60 9.53 -8.64 -22.67
C LYS A 60 9.57 -9.01 -21.20
N GLU A 61 8.61 -9.83 -20.80
CA GLU A 61 8.51 -10.33 -19.44
C GLU A 61 9.75 -11.12 -19.02
N ASP A 62 10.24 -11.99 -19.91
CA ASP A 62 11.40 -12.86 -19.66
C ASP A 62 12.69 -12.07 -19.45
N TYR A 63 12.76 -10.81 -19.92
CA TYR A 63 13.94 -9.96 -19.74
C TYR A 63 14.01 -9.36 -18.33
N LYS A 64 12.90 -9.32 -17.57
CA LYS A 64 12.87 -8.76 -16.21
C LYS A 64 13.81 -9.48 -15.26
N PHE A 65 13.96 -10.80 -15.40
CA PHE A 65 14.83 -11.58 -14.52
C PHE A 65 16.30 -11.24 -14.76
N ALA A 66 16.73 -11.23 -16.03
CA ALA A 66 18.10 -10.84 -16.38
C ALA A 66 18.41 -9.41 -15.92
N THR A 67 17.51 -8.45 -16.20
CA THR A 67 17.66 -7.06 -15.73
C THR A 67 17.74 -6.97 -14.21
N LEU A 68 16.98 -7.78 -13.47
CA LEU A 68 17.07 -7.82 -12.02
C LEU A 68 18.43 -8.33 -11.54
N CYS A 69 18.98 -9.38 -12.17
CA CYS A 69 20.32 -9.87 -11.87
C CYS A 69 21.38 -8.77 -12.09
N ASP A 70 21.32 -8.08 -13.24
CA ASP A 70 22.24 -6.98 -13.56
C ASP A 70 22.21 -5.86 -12.50
N LEU A 71 21.03 -5.56 -11.94
CA LEU A 71 20.87 -4.58 -10.87
C LEU A 71 21.56 -5.03 -9.57
N TYR A 72 21.47 -6.31 -9.21
CA TYR A 72 22.14 -6.86 -8.03
C TYR A 72 23.66 -6.97 -8.20
N GLU A 73 24.15 -7.12 -9.43
CA GLU A 73 25.59 -7.12 -9.72
C GLU A 73 26.17 -5.70 -9.68
N THR A 74 25.42 -4.71 -10.18
CA THR A 74 25.90 -3.33 -10.30
C THR A 74 25.71 -2.52 -9.03
N MET A 75 24.69 -2.84 -8.22
CA MET A 75 24.34 -2.07 -7.02
C MET A 75 24.63 -2.85 -5.74
N THR A 76 25.19 -2.16 -4.74
CA THR A 76 25.34 -2.73 -3.39
C THR A 76 23.98 -2.71 -2.66
N ILE A 77 23.24 -3.81 -2.75
CA ILE A 77 21.92 -3.97 -2.12
C ILE A 77 22.07 -4.82 -0.85
N SER A 78 21.77 -4.24 0.32
CA SER A 78 21.79 -4.98 1.59
C SER A 78 20.54 -5.84 1.76
N GLN A 79 19.36 -5.23 1.67
CA GLN A 79 18.06 -5.87 1.73
C GLN A 79 17.12 -5.19 0.75
N ALA A 80 16.29 -5.98 0.09
CA ALA A 80 15.27 -5.48 -0.82
C ALA A 80 13.99 -6.31 -0.72
N ILE A 81 12.88 -5.70 -1.09
CA ILE A 81 11.58 -6.35 -1.22
C ILE A 81 11.17 -6.27 -2.70
N ILE A 82 10.88 -7.42 -3.30
CA ILE A 82 10.45 -7.53 -4.70
C ILE A 82 8.99 -7.98 -4.71
N TYR A 83 8.12 -7.13 -5.27
CA TYR A 83 6.70 -7.42 -5.38
C TYR A 83 6.38 -8.06 -6.74
N CYS A 84 5.62 -9.15 -6.71
CA CYS A 84 5.05 -9.80 -7.89
C CYS A 84 3.53 -9.84 -7.77
N ASN A 85 2.82 -9.69 -8.90
CA ASN A 85 1.35 -9.64 -8.91
C ASN A 85 0.69 -11.00 -8.61
N THR A 86 1.38 -12.11 -8.84
CA THR A 86 0.82 -13.46 -8.70
C THR A 86 1.71 -14.34 -7.85
N ARG A 87 1.11 -15.13 -6.96
CA ARG A 87 1.80 -16.10 -6.12
C ARG A 87 2.66 -17.08 -6.93
N ARG A 88 2.14 -17.59 -8.04
CA ARG A 88 2.86 -18.51 -8.97
C ARG A 88 4.21 -17.96 -9.46
N LYS A 89 4.39 -16.64 -9.44
CA LYS A 89 5.63 -15.98 -9.90
C LYS A 89 6.61 -15.72 -8.75
N VAL A 90 6.13 -15.82 -7.51
CA VAL A 90 6.94 -15.72 -6.30
C VAL A 90 7.45 -17.10 -5.90
N ASP A 91 6.57 -18.10 -6.00
CA ASP A 91 6.88 -19.53 -5.82
C ASP A 91 7.80 -20.05 -6.95
#